data_AF-A0A2S5T2R4-F1
#
_entry.id   AF-A0A2S5T2R4-F1
#
_cell.length_a   1.000
_cell.length_b   1.000
_cell.length_c   1.000
_cell.angle_alpha   90.00
_cell.angle_beta   90.00
_cell.angle_gamma   90.00
#
_symmetry.space_group_name_H-M   'P 1'
#
loop_
_entity.id
_entity.type
_entity.pdbx_description
1 polymer ?
#
loop_
_entity_poly.entity_id
_entity_poly.type
_entity_poly.pdbx_seq_one_letter_code
_entity_poly.pdbx_strand_id
1 'polypeptide(L)'
;MEVQMLARYAKTFVKATVSPVVDALGVYDRRIAAAAGGAGHWTILMYHRVIADPAADPFRLGMCVRRDRFEAQIAWLRRHFNVIGLREAVDRLERGEPLPERALSVTFDDGYRDNLDVALPILEAHGVPFTLFVPTGGLDTDEQLWWDRVIAALAGTGRETLDTGALDLPGQPVRLSLSSWRRAITAEEVLQRLWTLPIDETLAAVERIERVLGPAVRPVVRAQRLSSAQIREMHRRGVEIGAHSVRHPNLQLVSCVHELQREMTVSRQQLEALCQAPIDGFAYPGGRMNADTVAAARAVGFRYAVATISAVNRAPYERFQLCRIGMPDAPLADFKRAFSTSMTRQEAGRHAFTA
;
A
#
# COMPACT_ATOMS: atom_id res chain seq x y z
N MET A 1 19.32 -25.83 5.72
CA MET A 1 19.78 -24.59 6.38
C MET A 1 20.84 -23.86 5.53
N GLU A 2 21.85 -24.57 5.01
CA GLU A 2 22.90 -23.99 4.15
C GLU A 2 22.38 -23.39 2.83
N VAL A 3 21.44 -24.04 2.13
CA VAL A 3 20.91 -23.53 0.84
C VAL A 3 20.18 -22.19 0.99
N GLN A 4 19.39 -22.02 2.06
CA GLN A 4 18.71 -20.75 2.35
C GLN A 4 19.68 -19.65 2.79
N MET A 5 20.78 -20.03 3.47
CA MET A 5 21.84 -19.12 3.86
C MET A 5 22.63 -18.65 2.62
N LEU A 6 23.02 -19.57 1.72
CA LEU A 6 23.69 -19.26 0.46
C LEU A 6 22.83 -18.37 -0.44
N ALA A 7 21.53 -18.65 -0.55
CA ALA A 7 20.60 -17.83 -1.31
C ALA A 7 20.47 -16.40 -0.72
N ARG A 8 20.49 -16.26 0.61
CA ARG A 8 20.51 -14.95 1.27
C ARG A 8 21.84 -14.21 1.03
N TYR A 9 22.98 -14.90 1.12
CA TYR A 9 24.29 -14.32 0.82
C TYR A 9 24.40 -13.86 -0.63
N ALA A 10 23.99 -14.69 -1.59
CA ALA A 10 23.96 -14.33 -3.01
C ALA A 10 23.05 -13.12 -3.26
N LYS A 11 21.85 -13.09 -2.66
CA LYS A 11 20.92 -11.96 -2.78
C LYS A 11 21.49 -10.67 -2.19
N THR A 12 22.18 -10.75 -1.04
CA THR A 12 22.84 -9.60 -0.42
C THR A 12 24.04 -9.12 -1.25
N PHE A 13 24.87 -10.02 -1.79
CA PHE A 13 25.99 -9.68 -2.66
C PHE A 13 25.54 -9.01 -3.97
N VAL A 14 24.49 -9.53 -4.61
CA VAL A 14 23.91 -8.91 -5.81
C VAL A 14 23.41 -7.49 -5.51
N LYS A 15 22.75 -7.28 -4.37
CA LYS A 15 22.25 -5.95 -3.96
C LYS A 15 23.37 -4.96 -3.62
N ALA A 16 24.38 -5.41 -2.89
CA ALA A 16 25.43 -4.54 -2.37
C ALA A 16 26.50 -4.18 -3.41
N THR A 17 26.80 -5.08 -4.35
CA THR A 17 27.95 -4.92 -5.26
C THR A 17 27.52 -4.85 -6.72
N VAL A 18 26.63 -5.74 -7.18
CA VAL A 18 26.28 -5.84 -8.60
C VAL A 18 25.29 -4.75 -9.02
N SER A 19 24.26 -4.50 -8.21
CA SER A 19 23.21 -3.52 -8.55
C SER A 19 23.74 -2.10 -8.76
N PRO A 20 24.63 -1.56 -7.89
CA PRO A 20 25.20 -0.23 -8.10
C PRO A 20 26.03 -0.12 -9.39
N VAL A 21 26.80 -1.15 -9.74
CA VAL A 21 27.59 -1.17 -10.99
C VAL A 21 26.68 -1.20 -12.21
N VAL A 22 25.65 -2.05 -12.21
CA VAL A 22 24.68 -2.12 -13.31
C VAL A 22 23.89 -0.81 -13.46
N ASP A 23 23.58 -0.14 -12.33
CA ASP A 23 22.96 1.17 -12.33
C ASP A 23 23.87 2.28 -12.87
N ALA A 24 25.15 2.28 -12.48
CA ALA A 24 26.15 3.22 -12.99
C ALA A 24 26.35 3.11 -14.51
N LEU A 25 26.14 1.92 -15.09
CA LEU A 25 26.14 1.68 -16.54
C LEU A 25 24.82 2.10 -17.24
N GLY A 26 23.88 2.71 -16.51
CA GLY A 26 22.58 3.19 -17.03
C GLY A 26 21.67 2.07 -17.55
N VAL A 27 21.89 0.82 -17.14
CA VAL A 27 21.12 -0.32 -17.66
C VAL A 27 19.68 -0.27 -17.17
N TYR A 28 19.46 0.04 -15.90
CA TYR A 28 18.11 0.13 -15.36
C TYR A 28 17.34 1.32 -15.94
N ASP A 29 17.98 2.48 -16.08
CA ASP A 29 17.36 3.68 -16.66
C ASP A 29 16.92 3.42 -18.11
N ARG A 30 17.74 2.73 -18.91
CA ARG A 30 17.36 2.31 -20.28
C ARG A 30 16.19 1.33 -20.30
N ARG A 31 16.17 0.34 -19.41
CA ARG A 31 15.04 -0.60 -19.29
C ARG A 31 13.75 0.09 -18.90
N ILE A 32 13.82 1.03 -17.97
CA ILE A 32 12.66 1.80 -17.51
C ILE A 32 12.17 2.73 -18.62
N ALA A 33 13.08 3.44 -19.30
CA ALA A 33 12.73 4.29 -20.43
C ALA A 33 12.03 3.49 -21.56
N ALA A 34 12.48 2.27 -21.85
CA ALA A 34 11.85 1.39 -22.83
C ALA A 34 10.45 0.91 -22.37
N ALA A 35 10.30 0.54 -21.09
CA ALA A 35 9.03 0.06 -20.55
C ALA A 35 7.99 1.18 -20.32
N ALA A 36 8.44 2.42 -20.11
CA ALA A 36 7.61 3.61 -19.90
C ALA A 36 7.33 4.41 -21.18
N GLY A 37 8.10 4.18 -22.25
CA GLY A 37 8.23 5.07 -23.39
C GLY A 37 7.20 4.94 -24.50
N GLY A 38 6.07 4.28 -24.26
CA GLY A 38 4.99 4.20 -25.25
C GLY A 38 3.88 5.22 -24.97
N ALA A 39 3.30 5.80 -26.02
CA ALA A 39 2.05 6.54 -25.90
C ALA A 39 1.00 5.66 -25.20
N GLY A 40 0.21 6.27 -24.31
CA GLY A 40 -0.83 5.56 -23.57
C GLY A 40 -0.34 4.67 -22.43
N HIS A 41 0.92 4.79 -21.98
CA HIS A 41 1.41 4.13 -20.77
C HIS A 41 1.22 5.02 -19.54
N TRP A 42 0.70 4.44 -18.47
CA TRP A 42 0.51 5.12 -17.19
C TRP A 42 0.98 4.23 -16.04
N THR A 43 2.01 4.70 -15.35
CA THR A 43 2.55 4.03 -14.17
C THR A 43 1.94 4.65 -12.92
N ILE A 44 1.44 3.83 -12.01
CA ILE A 44 0.96 4.30 -10.71
C ILE A 44 1.78 3.60 -9.63
N LEU A 45 2.42 4.37 -8.76
CA LEU A 45 3.21 3.87 -7.65
C LEU A 45 2.39 3.83 -6.38
N MET A 46 2.62 2.81 -5.56
CA MET A 46 2.00 2.69 -4.24
C MET A 46 3.07 2.65 -3.14
N TYR A 47 2.89 3.53 -2.17
CA TYR A 47 3.59 3.59 -0.89
C TYR A 47 2.57 3.46 0.24
N HIS A 48 3.03 3.23 1.48
CA HIS A 48 2.15 3.31 2.66
C HIS A 48 2.80 4.20 3.71
N ARG A 49 4.01 3.86 4.15
CA ARG A 49 4.72 4.61 5.20
C ARG A 49 6.09 5.11 4.76
N VAL A 50 6.45 6.31 5.19
CA VAL A 50 7.81 6.88 5.04
C VAL A 50 8.43 7.12 6.41
N ILE A 51 9.23 6.18 6.88
CA ILE A 51 9.72 6.17 8.26
C ILE A 51 11.11 6.83 8.37
N ALA A 52 11.30 7.61 9.44
CA ALA A 52 12.61 8.15 9.80
C ALA A 52 13.41 7.16 10.67
N ASP A 53 12.74 6.47 11.60
CA ASP A 53 13.35 5.48 12.49
C ASP A 53 13.05 4.06 11.98
N PRO A 54 14.08 3.26 11.61
CA PRO A 54 13.90 1.86 11.22
C PRO A 54 13.24 0.97 12.28
N ALA A 55 13.26 1.36 13.57
CA ALA A 55 12.58 0.64 14.64
C ALA A 55 11.04 0.67 14.51
N ALA A 56 10.50 1.61 13.72
CA ALA A 56 9.07 1.69 13.40
C ALA A 56 8.58 0.56 12.46
N ASP A 57 9.50 -0.22 11.88
CA ASP A 57 9.20 -1.38 11.03
C ASP A 57 9.95 -2.63 11.54
N PRO A 58 9.49 -3.23 12.65
CA PRO A 58 10.22 -4.29 13.34
C PRO A 58 10.34 -5.58 12.52
N PHE A 59 9.43 -5.80 11.56
CA PHE A 59 9.36 -7.05 10.78
C PHE A 59 9.68 -6.87 9.30
N ARG A 60 9.74 -5.64 8.77
CA ARG A 60 10.07 -5.34 7.37
C ARG A 60 9.16 -6.05 6.37
N LEU A 61 7.86 -5.99 6.64
CA LEU A 61 6.82 -6.66 5.85
C LEU A 61 6.51 -5.95 4.51
N GLY A 62 7.31 -4.96 4.12
CA GLY A 62 7.21 -4.28 2.82
C GLY A 62 6.27 -3.07 2.80
N MET A 63 5.84 -2.57 3.96
CA MET A 63 4.92 -1.41 4.08
C MET A 63 5.63 -0.07 4.29
N CYS A 64 6.88 -0.10 4.75
CA CYS A 64 7.64 1.11 5.06
C CYS A 64 8.76 1.32 4.05
N VAL A 65 9.06 2.58 3.73
CA VAL A 65 10.27 3.02 3.02
C VAL A 65 10.99 4.02 3.92
N ARG A 66 12.32 3.92 4.05
CA ARG A 66 13.07 4.91 4.85
C ARG A 66 13.12 6.26 4.15
N ARG A 67 13.11 7.33 4.95
CA ARG A 67 13.15 8.73 4.49
C ARG A 67 14.20 9.01 3.42
N ASP A 68 15.46 8.67 3.68
CA ASP A 68 16.60 8.89 2.79
C ASP A 68 16.41 8.21 1.42
N ARG A 69 15.87 6.99 1.44
CA ARG A 69 15.60 6.21 0.24
C ARG A 69 14.41 6.76 -0.52
N PHE A 70 13.34 7.12 0.19
CA PHE A 70 12.16 7.73 -0.42
C PHE A 70 12.52 9.03 -1.14
N GLU A 71 13.30 9.91 -0.50
CA GLU A 71 13.78 11.16 -1.11
C GLU A 71 14.60 10.89 -2.39
N ALA A 72 15.53 9.94 -2.35
CA ALA A 72 16.30 9.55 -3.54
C ALA A 72 15.41 8.99 -4.67
N GLN A 73 14.37 8.23 -4.33
CA GLN A 73 13.40 7.70 -5.30
C GLN A 73 12.59 8.83 -5.94
N ILE A 74 12.01 9.73 -5.16
CA ILE A 74 11.21 10.87 -5.65
C ILE A 74 12.06 11.81 -6.53
N ALA A 75 13.28 12.14 -6.10
CA ALA A 75 14.21 12.97 -6.87
C ALA A 75 14.59 12.34 -8.21
N TRP A 76 14.69 11.00 -8.26
CA TRP A 76 14.94 10.29 -9.51
C TRP A 76 13.68 10.25 -10.40
N LEU A 77 12.52 9.90 -9.85
CA LEU A 77 11.25 9.83 -10.60
C LEU A 77 10.91 11.16 -11.26
N ARG A 78 11.04 12.27 -10.52
CA ARG A 78 10.75 13.63 -11.02
C ARG A 78 11.60 14.04 -12.23
N ARG A 79 12.80 13.47 -12.37
CA ARG A 79 13.72 13.72 -13.50
C ARG A 79 13.43 12.85 -14.73
N HIS A 80 12.76 11.71 -14.57
CA HIS A 80 12.65 10.70 -15.62
C HIS A 80 11.20 10.47 -16.12
N PHE A 81 10.21 10.95 -15.38
CA PHE A 81 8.79 10.80 -15.66
C PHE A 81 8.07 12.15 -15.67
N ASN A 82 6.98 12.20 -16.44
CA ASN A 82 6.00 13.28 -16.32
C ASN A 82 5.02 12.92 -15.21
N VAL A 83 5.35 13.39 -14.00
CA VAL A 83 4.53 13.13 -12.81
C VAL A 83 3.23 13.91 -12.92
N ILE A 84 2.10 13.22 -12.76
CA ILE A 84 0.75 13.76 -12.87
C ILE A 84 -0.12 13.26 -11.70
N GLY A 85 -0.96 14.14 -11.16
CA GLY A 85 -1.94 13.75 -10.13
C GLY A 85 -2.91 12.70 -10.68
N LEU A 86 -3.37 11.79 -9.81
CA LEU A 86 -4.19 10.66 -10.24
C LEU A 86 -5.56 11.13 -10.78
N ARG A 87 -6.25 12.04 -10.08
CA ARG A 87 -7.49 12.68 -10.59
C ARG A 87 -7.27 13.42 -11.90
N GLU A 88 -6.21 14.22 -12.02
CA GLU A 88 -5.91 14.97 -13.24
C GLU A 88 -5.66 14.04 -14.44
N ALA A 89 -5.00 12.89 -14.22
CA ALA A 89 -4.86 11.88 -15.25
C ALA A 89 -6.24 11.35 -15.69
N VAL A 90 -7.13 11.05 -14.75
CA VAL A 90 -8.50 10.58 -15.05
C VAL A 90 -9.32 11.68 -15.74
N ASP A 91 -9.23 12.93 -15.31
CA ASP A 91 -9.89 14.09 -15.93
C ASP A 91 -9.50 14.24 -17.41
N ARG A 92 -8.22 14.04 -17.75
CA ARG A 92 -7.74 14.02 -19.14
C ARG A 92 -8.34 12.88 -19.93
N LEU A 93 -8.30 11.67 -19.38
CA LEU A 93 -8.84 10.48 -20.05
C LEU A 93 -10.34 10.61 -20.35
N GLU A 94 -11.11 11.18 -19.42
CA GLU A 94 -12.54 11.45 -19.62
C GLU A 94 -12.81 12.52 -20.69
N ARG A 95 -11.91 13.51 -20.82
CA ARG A 95 -11.96 14.53 -21.88
C ARG A 95 -11.42 14.05 -23.23
N GLY A 96 -10.97 12.80 -23.34
CA GLY A 96 -10.36 12.25 -24.54
C GLY A 96 -8.95 12.79 -24.82
N GLU A 97 -8.31 13.41 -23.82
CA GLU A 97 -6.96 13.95 -23.94
C GLU A 97 -5.90 12.87 -23.64
N PRO A 98 -4.80 12.82 -24.40
CA PRO A 98 -3.73 11.88 -24.11
C PRO A 98 -3.03 12.23 -22.78
N LEU A 99 -2.61 11.19 -22.06
CA LEU A 99 -1.67 11.35 -20.96
C LEU A 99 -0.29 11.76 -21.50
N PRO A 100 0.50 12.52 -20.72
CA PRO A 100 1.87 12.83 -21.11
C PRO A 100 2.70 11.54 -21.29
N GLU A 101 3.72 11.58 -22.13
CA GLU A 101 4.65 10.46 -22.24
C GLU A 101 5.25 10.13 -20.89
N ARG A 102 5.44 8.83 -20.58
CA ARG A 102 5.95 8.40 -19.27
C ARG A 102 5.14 9.01 -18.11
N ALA A 103 3.80 9.00 -18.23
CA ALA A 103 2.93 9.45 -17.16
C ALA A 103 3.13 8.60 -15.90
N LEU A 104 3.30 9.27 -14.77
CA LEU A 104 3.47 8.61 -13.48
C LEU A 104 2.65 9.30 -12.39
N SER A 105 1.92 8.52 -11.60
CA SER A 105 1.21 9.01 -10.41
C SER A 105 1.75 8.34 -9.16
N VAL A 106 1.88 9.11 -8.07
CA VAL A 106 2.32 8.62 -6.76
C VAL A 106 1.09 8.50 -5.86
N THR A 107 0.93 7.36 -5.21
CA THR A 107 -0.19 7.10 -4.29
C THR A 107 0.31 6.56 -2.97
N PHE A 108 -0.44 6.87 -1.91
CA PHE A 108 -0.27 6.37 -0.56
C PHE A 108 -1.59 5.79 -0.07
N ASP A 109 -1.52 4.72 0.72
CA ASP A 109 -2.68 4.12 1.36
C ASP A 109 -2.63 4.29 2.90
N ASP A 110 -3.72 3.94 3.57
CA ASP A 110 -3.91 3.80 5.02
C ASP A 110 -3.95 5.07 5.88
N GLY A 111 -3.45 6.19 5.38
CA GLY A 111 -3.51 7.47 6.08
C GLY A 111 -2.66 7.51 7.35
N TYR A 112 -1.38 7.13 7.24
CA TYR A 112 -0.44 7.21 8.36
C TYR A 112 0.06 8.63 8.57
N ARG A 113 0.35 8.96 9.84
CA ARG A 113 0.87 10.29 10.22
C ARG A 113 2.18 10.63 9.51
N ASP A 114 3.03 9.64 9.25
CA ASP A 114 4.28 9.85 8.52
C ASP A 114 4.09 10.24 7.03
N ASN A 115 2.87 10.11 6.48
CA ASN A 115 2.52 10.72 5.19
C ASN A 115 2.51 12.26 5.26
N LEU A 116 2.08 12.83 6.38
CA LEU A 116 2.13 14.28 6.63
C LEU A 116 3.51 14.72 7.09
N ASP A 117 4.04 14.06 8.13
CA ASP A 117 5.22 14.56 8.84
C ASP A 117 6.53 14.34 8.06
N VAL A 118 6.57 13.35 7.15
CA VAL A 118 7.79 12.96 6.42
C VAL A 118 7.60 12.99 4.91
N ALA A 119 6.56 12.33 4.37
CA ALA A 119 6.40 12.20 2.92
C ALA A 119 6.02 13.52 2.24
N LEU A 120 5.03 14.24 2.77
CA LEU A 120 4.50 15.48 2.18
C LEU A 120 5.59 16.55 1.98
N PRO A 121 6.45 16.90 2.96
CA PRO A 121 7.51 17.88 2.76
C PRO A 121 8.49 17.52 1.62
N ILE A 122 8.82 16.22 1.48
CA ILE A 122 9.69 15.73 0.40
C ILE A 122 9.00 15.88 -0.96
N LEU A 123 7.73 15.49 -1.05
CA LEU A 123 6.95 15.56 -2.29
C LEU A 123 6.74 17.01 -2.73
N GLU A 124 6.44 17.93 -1.81
CA GLU A 124 6.32 19.36 -2.08
C GLU A 124 7.65 19.95 -2.56
N ALA A 125 8.78 19.62 -1.92
CA ALA A 125 10.10 20.10 -2.32
C ALA A 125 10.48 19.68 -3.76
N HIS A 126 9.93 18.56 -4.25
CA HIS A 126 10.12 18.08 -5.61
C HIS A 126 8.98 18.44 -6.58
N GLY A 127 7.93 19.13 -6.12
CA GLY A 127 6.74 19.44 -6.92
C GLY A 127 6.05 18.20 -7.46
N VAL A 128 5.96 17.13 -6.65
CA VAL A 128 5.36 15.84 -7.01
C VAL A 128 3.97 15.75 -6.38
N PRO A 129 2.88 15.84 -7.17
CA PRO A 129 1.54 15.62 -6.64
C PRO A 129 1.36 14.15 -6.26
N PHE A 130 0.51 13.89 -5.28
CA PHE A 130 0.16 12.53 -4.89
C PHE A 130 -1.28 12.43 -4.36
N THR A 131 -1.77 11.20 -4.35
CA THR A 131 -3.08 10.82 -3.81
C THR A 131 -2.90 10.00 -2.54
N LEU A 132 -3.67 10.30 -1.50
CA LEU A 132 -3.71 9.55 -0.25
C LEU A 132 -5.08 8.89 -0.08
N PHE A 133 -5.13 7.57 -0.07
CA PHE A 133 -6.33 6.77 0.17
C PHE A 133 -6.48 6.47 1.66
N VAL A 134 -7.57 6.93 2.27
CA VAL A 134 -7.74 6.90 3.73
C VAL A 134 -8.89 5.99 4.15
N PRO A 135 -8.65 4.99 5.02
CA PRO A 135 -9.70 4.28 5.72
C PRO A 135 -10.27 5.18 6.82
N THR A 136 -11.58 5.24 6.97
CA THR A 136 -12.22 6.27 7.81
C THR A 136 -12.58 5.82 9.23
N GLY A 137 -12.71 4.51 9.45
CA GLY A 137 -12.99 3.96 10.78
C GLY A 137 -11.83 4.23 11.74
N GLY A 138 -12.13 4.63 12.97
CA GLY A 138 -11.12 4.92 14.00
C GLY A 138 -10.34 6.23 13.82
N LEU A 139 -10.71 7.11 12.87
CA LEU A 139 -10.15 8.46 12.81
C LEU A 139 -10.49 9.24 14.09
N ASP A 140 -9.56 10.10 14.52
CA ASP A 140 -9.62 10.87 15.78
C ASP A 140 -9.69 10.03 17.07
N THR A 141 -9.41 8.73 16.98
CA THR A 141 -9.21 7.86 18.14
C THR A 141 -7.76 7.38 18.21
N ASP A 142 -7.45 6.67 19.29
CA ASP A 142 -6.18 5.98 19.48
C ASP A 142 -6.07 4.66 18.69
N GLU A 143 -7.10 4.29 17.92
CA GLU A 143 -7.19 3.01 17.24
C GLU A 143 -6.24 2.90 16.04
N GLN A 144 -5.46 1.80 16.02
CA GLN A 144 -4.60 1.43 14.90
C GLN A 144 -5.36 0.52 13.93
N LEU A 145 -4.87 0.43 12.70
CA LEU A 145 -5.36 -0.57 11.74
C LEU A 145 -5.08 -1.99 12.26
N TRP A 146 -5.93 -2.93 11.89
CA TRP A 146 -5.96 -4.25 12.53
C TRP A 146 -4.64 -5.02 12.37
N TRP A 147 -3.90 -4.83 11.27
CA TRP A 147 -2.57 -5.44 11.11
C TRP A 147 -1.51 -4.77 11.97
N ASP A 148 -1.58 -3.45 12.17
CA ASP A 148 -0.65 -2.72 13.04
C ASP A 148 -0.84 -3.13 14.50
N ARG A 149 -2.09 -3.38 14.92
CA ARG A 149 -2.41 -3.97 16.22
C ARG A 149 -1.71 -5.32 16.41
N VAL A 150 -1.79 -6.20 15.42
CA VAL A 150 -1.12 -7.52 15.42
C VAL A 150 0.41 -7.37 15.44
N ILE A 151 0.97 -6.49 14.59
CA ILE A 151 2.40 -6.21 14.52
C ILE A 151 2.90 -5.69 15.87
N ALA A 152 2.20 -4.74 16.48
CA ALA A 152 2.55 -4.16 17.78
C ALA A 152 2.49 -5.22 18.89
N ALA A 153 1.45 -6.06 18.93
CA ALA A 153 1.33 -7.15 19.90
C ALA A 153 2.47 -8.17 19.76
N LEU A 154 2.77 -8.61 18.53
CA LEU A 154 3.87 -9.53 18.26
C LEU A 154 5.24 -8.90 18.58
N ALA A 155 5.45 -7.63 18.26
CA ALA A 155 6.72 -6.95 18.53
C ALA A 155 6.95 -6.72 20.04
N GLY A 156 5.87 -6.47 20.79
CA GLY A 156 5.91 -6.16 22.21
C GLY A 156 5.90 -7.36 23.16
N THR A 157 5.46 -8.54 22.70
CA THR A 157 5.28 -9.70 23.58
C THR A 157 6.59 -10.36 24.03
N GLY A 158 6.59 -10.83 25.27
CA GLY A 158 7.61 -11.71 25.85
C GLY A 158 7.35 -13.20 25.63
N ARG A 159 6.23 -13.58 25.00
CA ARG A 159 5.93 -15.00 24.75
C ARG A 159 6.88 -15.62 23.72
N GLU A 160 7.12 -16.92 23.89
CA GLU A 160 7.96 -17.71 22.98
C GLU A 160 7.18 -18.42 21.88
N THR A 161 5.88 -18.62 22.08
CA THR A 161 5.02 -19.29 21.11
C THR A 161 3.63 -18.65 21.03
N LEU A 162 2.98 -18.87 19.89
CA LEU A 162 1.59 -18.49 19.63
C LEU A 162 0.83 -19.71 19.11
N ASP A 163 -0.25 -20.10 19.78
CA ASP A 163 -1.08 -21.22 19.36
C ASP A 163 -2.24 -20.68 18.50
N THR A 164 -2.24 -20.99 17.19
CA THR A 164 -3.25 -20.47 16.27
C THR A 164 -4.62 -21.09 16.50
N GLY A 165 -4.68 -22.32 17.05
CA GLY A 165 -5.94 -22.99 17.39
C GLY A 165 -6.62 -22.34 18.58
N ALA A 166 -5.86 -21.97 19.62
CA ALA A 166 -6.39 -21.25 20.78
C ALA A 166 -6.88 -19.82 20.47
N LEU A 167 -6.58 -19.31 19.28
CA LEU A 167 -6.99 -18.01 18.78
C LEU A 167 -8.12 -18.09 17.74
N ASP A 168 -8.57 -19.31 17.41
CA ASP A 168 -9.53 -19.58 16.34
C ASP A 168 -9.11 -18.96 15.00
N LEU A 169 -7.80 -18.99 14.68
CA LEU A 169 -7.32 -18.53 13.38
C LEU A 169 -7.60 -19.60 12.31
N PRO A 170 -7.96 -19.19 11.08
CA PRO A 170 -8.27 -20.13 10.02
C PRO A 170 -7.08 -21.00 9.62
N GLY A 171 -7.39 -22.15 9.01
CA GLY A 171 -6.42 -23.18 8.62
C GLY A 171 -6.13 -24.19 9.72
N GLN A 172 -5.16 -25.09 9.49
CA GLN A 172 -4.79 -26.09 10.49
C GLN A 172 -4.21 -25.42 11.75
N PRO A 173 -4.66 -25.82 12.95
CA PRO A 173 -4.05 -25.39 14.21
C PRO A 173 -2.56 -25.71 14.26
N VAL A 174 -1.75 -24.72 14.60
CA VAL A 174 -0.30 -24.86 14.70
C VAL A 174 0.24 -23.98 15.83
N ARG A 175 1.32 -24.43 16.47
CA ARG A 175 2.08 -23.63 17.42
C ARG A 175 3.24 -22.95 16.73
N LEU A 176 3.13 -21.64 16.54
CA LEU A 176 4.14 -20.81 15.90
C LEU A 176 5.20 -20.36 16.90
N SER A 177 6.45 -20.24 16.46
CA SER A 177 7.55 -19.75 17.28
C SER A 177 7.65 -18.23 17.21
N LEU A 178 7.63 -17.58 18.36
CA LEU A 178 7.86 -16.14 18.53
C LEU A 178 9.32 -15.82 18.86
N SER A 179 10.26 -16.72 18.60
CA SER A 179 11.69 -16.42 18.73
C SER A 179 12.08 -15.25 17.81
N SER A 180 13.14 -14.52 18.17
CA SER A 180 13.60 -13.30 17.48
C SER A 180 13.77 -13.49 15.96
N TRP A 181 14.22 -14.68 15.54
CA TRP A 181 14.51 -15.00 14.14
C TRP A 181 13.30 -15.49 13.34
N ARG A 182 12.23 -15.92 14.01
CA ARG A 182 11.00 -16.44 13.38
C ARG A 182 9.82 -15.47 13.44
N ARG A 183 9.87 -14.50 14.36
CA ARG A 183 8.75 -13.60 14.65
C ARG A 183 8.22 -12.85 13.42
N ALA A 184 9.08 -12.42 12.50
CA ALA A 184 8.64 -11.80 11.25
C ALA A 184 7.83 -12.78 10.36
N ILE A 185 8.30 -14.03 10.24
CA ILE A 185 7.59 -15.09 9.49
C ILE A 185 6.26 -15.41 10.18
N THR A 186 6.24 -15.45 11.52
CA THR A 186 4.99 -15.63 12.28
C THR A 186 4.02 -14.48 12.08
N ALA A 187 4.49 -13.24 12.02
CA ALA A 187 3.64 -12.09 11.70
C ALA A 187 3.04 -12.23 10.30
N GLU A 188 3.84 -12.58 9.29
CA GLU A 188 3.33 -12.85 7.93
C GLU A 188 2.27 -13.95 7.92
N GLU A 189 2.50 -15.08 8.60
CA GLU A 189 1.56 -16.19 8.65
C GLU A 189 0.24 -15.80 9.35
N VAL A 190 0.31 -15.12 10.48
CA VAL A 190 -0.89 -14.64 11.20
C VAL A 190 -1.68 -13.67 10.34
N LEU A 191 -1.01 -12.68 9.73
CA LEU A 191 -1.68 -11.70 8.87
C LEU A 191 -2.30 -12.36 7.63
N GLN A 192 -1.64 -13.36 7.02
CA GLN A 192 -2.19 -14.13 5.91
C GLN A 192 -3.46 -14.88 6.29
N ARG A 193 -3.51 -15.49 7.48
CA ARG A 193 -4.72 -16.14 8.01
C ARG A 193 -5.83 -15.11 8.26
N LEU A 194 -5.51 -13.97 8.86
CA LEU A 194 -6.51 -12.92 9.13
C LEU A 194 -7.14 -12.34 7.86
N TRP A 195 -6.39 -12.27 6.76
CA TRP A 195 -6.90 -11.83 5.45
C TRP A 195 -7.96 -12.74 4.84
N THR A 196 -8.15 -13.97 5.36
CA THR A 196 -9.17 -14.89 4.88
C THR A 196 -10.47 -14.84 5.69
N LEU A 197 -10.57 -13.93 6.67
CA LEU A 197 -11.75 -13.77 7.51
C LEU A 197 -12.58 -12.55 7.09
N PRO A 198 -13.91 -12.59 7.26
CA PRO A 198 -14.74 -11.40 7.32
C PRO A 198 -14.26 -10.44 8.41
N ILE A 199 -14.47 -9.13 8.23
CA ILE A 199 -13.85 -8.09 9.07
C ILE A 199 -14.23 -8.19 10.55
N ASP A 200 -15.46 -8.55 10.88
CA ASP A 200 -15.87 -8.68 12.28
C ASP A 200 -15.15 -9.86 12.97
N GLU A 201 -14.93 -10.96 12.23
CA GLU A 201 -14.12 -12.09 12.69
C GLU A 201 -12.64 -11.73 12.79
N THR A 202 -12.10 -10.95 11.84
CA THR A 202 -10.75 -10.41 11.90
C THR A 202 -10.55 -9.60 13.17
N LEU A 203 -11.43 -8.65 13.47
CA LEU A 203 -11.32 -7.79 14.65
C LEU A 203 -11.43 -8.61 15.95
N ALA A 204 -12.35 -9.55 16.03
CA ALA A 204 -12.47 -10.46 17.17
C ALA A 204 -11.20 -11.32 17.37
N ALA A 205 -10.57 -11.78 16.28
CA ALA A 205 -9.31 -12.50 16.34
C ALA A 205 -8.15 -11.61 16.80
N VAL A 206 -8.09 -10.35 16.36
CA VAL A 206 -7.10 -9.38 16.83
C VAL A 206 -7.22 -9.13 18.33
N GLU A 207 -8.43 -8.97 18.84
CA GLU A 207 -8.66 -8.83 20.29
C GLU A 207 -8.20 -10.06 21.08
N ARG A 208 -8.44 -11.28 20.56
CA ARG A 208 -7.91 -12.51 21.15
C ARG A 208 -6.38 -12.54 21.14
N ILE A 209 -5.75 -12.14 20.02
CA ILE A 209 -4.29 -12.05 19.89
C ILE A 209 -3.73 -11.09 20.94
N GLU A 210 -4.27 -9.88 21.04
CA GLU A 210 -3.83 -8.88 22.01
C GLU A 210 -3.99 -9.37 23.46
N ARG A 211 -5.11 -10.03 23.78
CA ARG A 211 -5.35 -10.62 25.10
C ARG A 211 -4.34 -11.72 25.45
N VAL A 212 -4.00 -12.57 24.49
CA VAL A 212 -3.02 -13.65 24.68
C VAL A 212 -1.61 -13.07 24.81
N LEU A 213 -1.20 -12.20 23.88
CA LEU A 213 0.17 -11.70 23.80
C LEU A 213 0.51 -10.64 24.86
N GLY A 214 -0.51 -10.01 25.45
CA GLY A 214 -0.36 -8.92 26.41
C GLY A 214 -0.16 -7.55 25.73
N PRO A 215 -0.19 -6.45 26.51
CA PRO A 215 -0.11 -5.10 25.96
C PRO A 215 1.20 -4.86 25.21
N ALA A 216 1.12 -4.17 24.07
CA ALA A 216 2.29 -3.76 23.30
C ALA A 216 3.08 -2.68 24.07
N VAL A 217 4.29 -3.00 24.52
CA VAL A 217 5.10 -2.12 25.39
C VAL A 217 6.00 -1.15 24.60
N ARG A 218 5.84 -1.02 23.27
CA ARG A 218 6.79 -0.26 22.43
C ARG A 218 6.12 0.85 21.62
N PRO A 219 6.16 2.11 22.11
CA PRO A 219 5.61 3.26 21.41
C PRO A 219 6.14 3.45 19.99
N VAL A 220 7.43 3.14 19.75
CA VAL A 220 8.06 3.29 18.42
C VAL A 220 7.45 2.39 17.34
N VAL A 221 6.84 1.27 17.73
CA VAL A 221 6.18 0.33 16.80
C VAL A 221 4.75 0.78 16.49
N ARG A 222 4.20 1.74 17.25
CA ARG A 222 2.83 2.19 17.07
C ARG A 222 2.72 3.03 15.79
N ALA A 223 1.99 2.52 14.81
CA ALA A 223 1.75 3.22 13.55
C ALA A 223 0.64 4.25 13.76
N GLN A 224 1.03 5.51 14.00
CA GLN A 224 0.07 6.59 14.20
C GLN A 224 -0.68 6.90 12.91
N ARG A 225 -2.00 7.08 13.03
CA ARG A 225 -2.88 7.48 11.93
C ARG A 225 -3.05 9.00 11.91
N LEU A 226 -3.40 9.55 10.75
CA LEU A 226 -3.78 10.94 10.63
C LEU A 226 -5.10 11.20 11.38
N SER A 227 -5.19 12.35 12.02
CA SER A 227 -6.46 12.90 12.51
C SER A 227 -7.27 13.51 11.35
N SER A 228 -8.56 13.73 11.57
CA SER A 228 -9.42 14.46 10.63
C SER A 228 -8.88 15.86 10.33
N ALA A 229 -8.28 16.52 11.32
CA ALA A 229 -7.68 17.85 11.16
C ALA A 229 -6.46 17.82 10.22
N GLN A 230 -5.62 16.79 10.34
CA GLN A 230 -4.45 16.60 9.50
C GLN A 230 -4.83 16.20 8.07
N ILE A 231 -5.87 15.38 7.88
CA ILE A 231 -6.40 15.07 6.54
C ILE A 231 -6.88 16.36 5.86
N ARG A 232 -7.62 17.22 6.58
CA ARG A 232 -8.03 18.55 6.10
C ARG A 232 -6.85 19.45 5.75
N GLU A 233 -5.78 19.42 6.55
CA GLU A 233 -4.55 20.14 6.26
C GLU A 233 -3.90 19.67 4.96
N MET A 234 -3.70 18.37 4.80
CA MET A 234 -3.12 17.78 3.59
C MET A 234 -3.95 18.14 2.36
N HIS A 235 -5.27 18.05 2.45
CA HIS A 235 -6.15 18.44 1.35
C HIS A 235 -5.98 19.91 0.94
N ARG A 236 -5.96 20.84 1.91
CA ARG A 236 -5.73 22.27 1.64
C ARG A 236 -4.37 22.56 1.01
N ARG A 237 -3.38 21.69 1.23
CA ARG A 237 -2.04 21.76 0.63
C ARG A 237 -1.96 21.12 -0.76
N GLY A 238 -3.09 20.69 -1.32
CA GLY A 238 -3.18 20.15 -2.67
C GLY A 238 -2.98 18.64 -2.76
N VAL A 239 -2.96 17.92 -1.63
CA VAL A 239 -3.00 16.45 -1.64
C VAL A 239 -4.39 16.00 -2.06
N GLU A 240 -4.44 15.10 -3.05
CA GLU A 240 -5.69 14.46 -3.42
C GLU A 240 -6.06 13.42 -2.35
N ILE A 241 -7.28 13.48 -1.82
CA ILE A 241 -7.79 12.51 -0.84
C ILE A 241 -8.72 11.54 -1.55
N GLY A 242 -8.46 10.24 -1.39
CA GLY A 242 -9.28 9.14 -1.88
C GLY A 242 -9.81 8.28 -0.73
N ALA A 243 -10.85 7.49 -1.02
CA ALA A 243 -11.44 6.58 -0.05
C ALA A 243 -10.73 5.22 -0.01
N HIS A 244 -10.60 4.63 1.18
CA HIS A 244 -10.03 3.30 1.38
C HIS A 244 -10.89 2.42 2.30
N SER A 245 -12.21 2.45 2.09
CA SER A 245 -13.26 1.83 2.93
C SER A 245 -13.37 2.42 4.34
N VAL A 246 -14.25 1.88 5.18
CA VAL A 246 -14.35 2.31 6.59
C VAL A 246 -13.36 1.49 7.42
N ARG A 247 -13.49 0.16 7.37
CA ARG A 247 -12.79 -0.76 8.30
C ARG A 247 -11.61 -1.51 7.67
N HIS A 248 -11.29 -1.22 6.42
CA HIS A 248 -10.27 -1.94 5.64
C HIS A 248 -10.50 -3.48 5.61
N PRO A 249 -11.72 -3.94 5.23
CA PRO A 249 -12.03 -5.36 5.12
C PRO A 249 -11.42 -5.98 3.86
N ASN A 250 -11.31 -7.31 3.80
CA ASN A 250 -11.22 -7.99 2.51
C ASN A 250 -12.58 -7.92 1.80
N LEU A 251 -12.73 -6.97 0.88
CA LEU A 251 -13.99 -6.72 0.17
C LEU A 251 -14.48 -7.93 -0.64
N GLN A 252 -13.59 -8.85 -1.05
CA GLN A 252 -13.98 -10.07 -1.76
C GLN A 252 -14.78 -11.06 -0.88
N LEU A 253 -14.69 -10.93 0.44
CA LEU A 253 -15.41 -11.79 1.40
C LEU A 253 -16.75 -11.19 1.83
N VAL A 254 -17.07 -9.96 1.40
CA VAL A 254 -18.33 -9.29 1.76
C VAL A 254 -19.41 -9.74 0.77
N SER A 255 -20.17 -10.77 1.14
CA SER A 255 -21.21 -11.33 0.26
C SER A 255 -22.47 -10.44 0.17
N CYS A 256 -22.72 -9.61 1.18
CA CYS A 256 -23.86 -8.69 1.17
C CYS A 256 -23.52 -7.43 0.38
N VAL A 257 -24.17 -7.23 -0.78
CA VAL A 257 -23.95 -6.05 -1.63
C VAL A 257 -24.18 -4.73 -0.89
N HIS A 258 -25.16 -4.70 0.02
CA HIS A 258 -25.45 -3.50 0.82
C HIS A 258 -24.32 -3.18 1.79
N GLU A 259 -23.71 -4.19 2.42
CA GLU A 259 -22.54 -3.98 3.30
C GLU A 259 -21.30 -3.56 2.51
N LEU A 260 -21.08 -4.18 1.34
CA LEU A 260 -19.99 -3.83 0.43
C LEU A 260 -20.11 -2.36 -0.02
N GLN A 261 -21.29 -1.94 -0.46
CA GLN A 261 -21.56 -0.55 -0.83
C GLN A 261 -21.51 0.39 0.37
N ARG A 262 -21.91 -0.06 1.57
CA ARG A 262 -21.83 0.75 2.80
C ARG A 262 -20.39 1.08 3.17
N GLU A 263 -19.46 0.13 3.13
CA GLU A 263 -18.03 0.35 3.38
C GLU A 263 -17.46 1.44 2.44
N MET A 264 -17.88 1.44 1.19
CA MET A 264 -17.47 2.43 0.20
C MET A 264 -18.17 3.79 0.39
N THR A 265 -19.50 3.77 0.52
CA THR A 265 -20.34 4.99 0.59
C THR A 265 -20.05 5.80 1.84
N VAL A 266 -19.98 5.14 3.01
CA VAL A 266 -19.75 5.83 4.29
C VAL A 266 -18.35 6.47 4.30
N SER A 267 -17.33 5.75 3.84
CA SER A 267 -15.98 6.30 3.76
C SER A 267 -15.88 7.50 2.81
N ARG A 268 -16.56 7.43 1.66
CA ARG A 268 -16.67 8.54 0.71
C ARG A 268 -17.32 9.77 1.35
N GLN A 269 -18.50 9.61 1.94
CA GLN A 269 -19.27 10.70 2.56
C GLN A 269 -18.53 11.35 3.73
N GLN A 270 -17.85 10.56 4.56
CA GLN A 270 -17.05 11.08 5.67
C GLN A 270 -15.88 11.92 5.15
N LEU A 271 -15.16 11.46 4.13
CA LEU A 271 -14.06 12.22 3.54
C LEU A 271 -14.54 13.45 2.77
N GLU A 272 -15.69 13.40 2.10
CA GLU A 272 -16.34 14.56 1.47
C GLU A 272 -16.70 15.62 2.51
N ALA A 273 -17.29 15.19 3.63
CA ALA A 273 -17.60 16.09 4.74
C ALA A 273 -16.35 16.68 5.39
N LEU A 274 -15.25 15.92 5.48
CA LEU A 274 -13.98 16.43 5.99
C LEU A 274 -13.34 17.43 5.02
N CYS A 275 -13.25 17.09 3.74
CA CYS A 275 -12.53 17.88 2.74
C CYS A 275 -13.36 19.03 2.15
N GLN A 276 -14.70 18.99 2.32
CA GLN A 276 -15.64 19.88 1.65
C GLN A 276 -15.47 19.86 0.12
N ALA A 277 -15.17 18.68 -0.42
CA ALA A 277 -14.89 18.45 -1.84
C ALA A 277 -15.29 17.02 -2.23
N PRO A 278 -15.59 16.74 -3.52
CA PRO A 278 -15.87 15.40 -4.00
C PRO A 278 -14.70 14.44 -3.77
N ILE A 279 -15.01 13.19 -3.47
CA ILE A 279 -14.03 12.11 -3.33
C ILE A 279 -14.23 11.13 -4.49
N ASP A 280 -13.37 11.28 -5.49
CA ASP A 280 -13.49 10.62 -6.80
C ASP A 280 -12.83 9.23 -6.86
N GLY A 281 -11.80 9.02 -6.04
CA GLY A 281 -10.94 7.84 -6.09
C GLY A 281 -11.20 6.84 -4.97
N PHE A 282 -11.08 5.56 -5.30
CA PHE A 282 -11.10 4.46 -4.33
C PHE A 282 -9.87 3.55 -4.45
N ALA A 283 -9.30 3.12 -3.34
CA ALA A 283 -8.33 2.02 -3.33
C ALA A 283 -8.96 0.78 -2.70
N TYR A 284 -8.86 -0.38 -3.36
CA TYR A 284 -9.33 -1.64 -2.77
C TYR A 284 -8.37 -2.07 -1.64
N PRO A 285 -8.85 -2.29 -0.40
CA PRO A 285 -8.04 -2.81 0.70
C PRO A 285 -7.23 -4.05 0.32
N GLY A 286 -5.92 -4.00 0.54
CA GLY A 286 -4.98 -5.07 0.14
C GLY A 286 -4.96 -5.38 -1.37
N GLY A 287 -5.53 -4.51 -2.20
CA GLY A 287 -5.71 -4.69 -3.64
C GLY A 287 -6.63 -5.82 -4.05
N ARG A 288 -7.44 -6.33 -3.11
CA ARG A 288 -8.33 -7.47 -3.32
C ARG A 288 -9.64 -6.99 -3.94
N MET A 289 -9.85 -7.32 -5.20
CA MET A 289 -11.06 -6.97 -5.95
C MET A 289 -11.61 -8.15 -6.74
N ASN A 290 -12.91 -8.15 -6.97
CA ASN A 290 -13.66 -9.03 -7.86
C ASN A 290 -14.73 -8.21 -8.61
N ALA A 291 -15.53 -8.87 -9.47
CA ALA A 291 -16.60 -8.24 -10.23
C ALA A 291 -17.55 -7.40 -9.36
N ASP A 292 -17.98 -7.94 -8.22
CA ASP A 292 -18.93 -7.29 -7.32
C ASP A 292 -18.32 -6.03 -6.68
N THR A 293 -17.05 -6.08 -6.26
CA THR A 293 -16.36 -4.90 -5.72
C THR A 293 -16.18 -3.79 -6.76
N VAL A 294 -15.92 -4.16 -8.03
CA VAL A 294 -15.78 -3.20 -9.13
C VAL A 294 -17.15 -2.57 -9.46
N ALA A 295 -18.20 -3.38 -9.51
CA ALA A 295 -19.56 -2.92 -9.72
C ALA A 295 -20.03 -2.01 -8.57
N ALA A 296 -19.71 -2.35 -7.32
CA ALA A 296 -20.01 -1.52 -6.16
C ALA A 296 -19.29 -0.17 -6.22
N ALA A 297 -18.00 -0.14 -6.56
CA ALA A 297 -17.25 1.11 -6.68
C ALA A 297 -17.86 2.05 -7.74
N ARG A 298 -18.31 1.49 -8.89
CA ARG A 298 -19.06 2.23 -9.92
C ARG A 298 -20.40 2.74 -9.40
N ALA A 299 -21.19 1.89 -8.75
CA ALA A 299 -22.53 2.21 -8.27
C ALA A 299 -22.52 3.29 -7.18
N VAL A 300 -21.49 3.32 -6.33
CA VAL A 300 -21.30 4.34 -5.29
C VAL A 300 -20.96 5.72 -5.88
N GLY A 301 -20.49 5.76 -7.13
CA GLY A 301 -20.19 6.98 -7.88
C GLY A 301 -18.72 7.40 -7.86
N PHE A 302 -17.78 6.52 -7.52
CA PHE A 302 -16.36 6.80 -7.76
C PHE A 302 -16.09 6.93 -9.26
N ARG A 303 -15.10 7.73 -9.65
CA ARG A 303 -14.68 7.92 -11.05
C ARG A 303 -13.58 6.96 -11.47
N TYR A 304 -12.79 6.49 -10.50
CA TYR A 304 -11.73 5.53 -10.71
C TYR A 304 -11.45 4.72 -9.43
N ALA A 305 -10.81 3.57 -9.58
CA ALA A 305 -10.35 2.75 -8.47
C ALA A 305 -9.04 2.02 -8.78
N VAL A 306 -8.20 1.87 -7.76
CA VAL A 306 -6.84 1.29 -7.85
C VAL A 306 -6.72 0.00 -7.05
N ALA A 307 -5.96 -0.95 -7.59
CA ALA A 307 -5.60 -2.23 -6.96
C ALA A 307 -4.08 -2.32 -6.74
N THR A 308 -3.61 -3.39 -6.09
CA THR A 308 -2.17 -3.64 -5.86
C THR A 308 -1.59 -4.64 -6.86
N ILE A 309 -2.15 -4.68 -8.08
CA ILE A 309 -1.63 -5.49 -9.18
C ILE A 309 -0.44 -4.76 -9.78
N SER A 310 0.76 -5.35 -9.66
CA SER A 310 2.01 -4.75 -10.12
C SER A 310 2.14 -4.81 -11.65
N ALA A 311 1.62 -3.80 -12.34
CA ALA A 311 1.72 -3.63 -13.79
C ALA A 311 1.68 -2.15 -14.21
N VAL A 312 2.05 -1.88 -15.46
CA VAL A 312 1.85 -0.57 -16.12
C VAL A 312 0.49 -0.57 -16.80
N ASN A 313 -0.30 0.48 -16.56
CA ASN A 313 -1.59 0.65 -17.22
C ASN A 313 -1.38 1.08 -18.67
N ARG A 314 -2.17 0.51 -19.59
CA ARG A 314 -2.10 0.78 -21.03
C ARG A 314 -3.50 1.12 -21.54
N ALA A 315 -3.59 2.04 -22.49
CA ALA A 315 -4.85 2.34 -23.17
C ALA A 315 -5.38 1.10 -23.96
N PRO A 316 -6.71 0.85 -24.00
CA PRO A 316 -7.75 1.54 -23.23
C PRO A 316 -7.65 1.23 -21.72
N TYR A 317 -7.87 2.24 -20.89
CA TYR A 317 -7.67 2.13 -19.44
C TYR A 317 -8.92 1.62 -18.73
N GLU A 318 -8.76 0.59 -17.91
CA GLU A 318 -9.80 0.10 -17.00
C GLU A 318 -9.81 0.94 -15.72
N ARG A 319 -10.52 2.08 -15.73
CA ARG A 319 -10.51 3.09 -14.65
C ARG A 319 -10.83 2.55 -13.24
N PHE A 320 -11.56 1.45 -13.13
CA PHE A 320 -11.91 0.84 -11.83
C PHE A 320 -11.02 -0.35 -11.45
N GLN A 321 -9.99 -0.63 -12.24
CA GLN A 321 -9.06 -1.74 -12.05
C GLN A 321 -7.61 -1.28 -12.29
N LEU A 322 -7.31 -0.03 -11.95
CA LEU A 322 -6.01 0.57 -12.21
C LEU A 322 -4.92 -0.15 -11.40
N CYS A 323 -3.89 -0.59 -12.10
CA CYS A 323 -2.76 -1.32 -11.55
C CYS A 323 -1.78 -0.37 -10.86
N ARG A 324 -1.21 -0.80 -9.73
CA ARG A 324 -0.18 -0.06 -9.00
C ARG A 324 1.02 -0.93 -8.69
N ILE A 325 2.20 -0.33 -8.78
CA ILE A 325 3.45 -0.98 -8.43
C ILE A 325 3.86 -0.56 -7.02
N GLY A 326 3.90 -1.52 -6.09
CA GLY A 326 4.40 -1.31 -4.73
C GLY A 326 5.91 -1.08 -4.71
N MET A 327 6.36 -0.03 -4.03
CA MET A 327 7.76 0.39 -4.03
C MET A 327 8.54 -0.13 -2.81
N PRO A 328 9.74 -0.71 -3.00
CA PRO A 328 10.48 -1.33 -1.90
C PRO A 328 11.26 -0.31 -1.06
N ASP A 329 11.50 -0.64 0.21
CA ASP A 329 12.57 -0.03 1.01
C ASP A 329 13.93 -0.48 0.46
N ALA A 330 14.45 0.26 -0.51
CA ALA A 330 15.69 -0.08 -1.19
C ALA A 330 16.53 1.15 -1.54
N PRO A 331 17.88 1.04 -1.55
CA PRO A 331 18.75 2.02 -2.19
C PRO A 331 18.36 2.22 -3.65
N LEU A 332 18.69 3.38 -4.22
CA LEU A 332 18.21 3.79 -5.55
C LEU A 332 18.47 2.75 -6.66
N ALA A 333 19.67 2.16 -6.70
CA ALA A 333 20.00 1.13 -7.70
C ALA A 333 19.08 -0.11 -7.60
N ASP A 334 18.80 -0.57 -6.37
CA ASP A 334 17.92 -1.71 -6.12
C ASP A 334 16.45 -1.36 -6.40
N PHE A 335 16.04 -0.12 -6.10
CA PHE A 335 14.75 0.43 -6.46
C PHE A 335 14.55 0.39 -7.98
N LYS A 336 15.49 0.94 -8.76
CA LYS A 336 15.40 0.94 -10.23
C LYS A 336 15.35 -0.47 -10.80
N ARG A 337 16.14 -1.41 -10.25
CA ARG A 337 16.07 -2.82 -10.63
C ARG A 337 14.67 -3.40 -10.40
N ALA A 338 14.13 -3.23 -9.18
CA ALA A 338 12.81 -3.75 -8.82
C ALA A 338 11.70 -3.11 -9.68
N PHE A 339 11.76 -1.79 -9.83
CA PHE A 339 10.83 -1.01 -10.63
C PHE A 339 10.83 -1.44 -12.10
N SER A 340 12.01 -1.53 -12.72
CA SER A 340 12.15 -2.03 -14.10
C SER A 340 11.56 -3.43 -14.29
N THR A 341 11.76 -4.31 -13.31
CA THR A 341 11.24 -5.69 -13.33
C THR A 341 9.72 -5.67 -13.27
N SER A 342 9.14 -4.89 -12.35
CA SER A 342 7.69 -4.75 -12.22
C SER A 342 7.04 -4.15 -13.46
N MET A 343 7.68 -3.20 -14.15
CA MET A 343 7.16 -2.62 -15.38
C MET A 343 7.14 -3.61 -16.56
N THR A 344 8.05 -4.58 -16.55
CA THR A 344 8.17 -5.58 -17.63
C THR A 344 7.37 -6.86 -17.39
N ARG A 345 6.83 -7.08 -16.19
CA ARG A 345 5.99 -8.25 -15.93
C ARG A 345 4.72 -8.16 -16.77
N GLN A 346 4.51 -9.16 -17.62
CA GLN A 346 3.21 -9.38 -18.28
C GLN A 346 2.15 -9.72 -17.22
N GLU A 347 0.92 -9.34 -17.53
CA GLU A 347 -0.27 -9.31 -16.68
C GLU A 347 -0.70 -10.71 -16.21
N ALA A 348 0.04 -11.32 -15.29
CA ALA A 348 -0.47 -12.46 -14.55
C ALA A 348 -1.55 -11.98 -13.57
N GLY A 349 -2.83 -12.14 -13.94
CA GLY A 349 -3.97 -11.84 -13.06
C GLY A 349 -5.02 -10.87 -13.61
N ARG A 350 -4.92 -10.41 -14.87
CA ARG A 350 -6.06 -9.80 -15.58
C ARG A 350 -7.09 -10.88 -15.95
N HIS A 351 -7.71 -11.53 -14.97
CA HIS A 351 -9.07 -11.98 -15.22
C HIS A 351 -9.92 -10.73 -15.11
N ALA A 352 -10.05 -10.05 -16.26
CA ALA A 352 -10.92 -8.91 -16.41
C ALA A 352 -12.32 -9.37 -15.97
N PHE A 353 -12.79 -8.80 -14.87
CA PHE A 353 -14.17 -8.99 -14.42
C PHE A 353 -15.06 -8.17 -15.35
N THR A 354 -15.16 -8.59 -16.61
CA THR A 354 -16.05 -8.03 -17.61
C THR A 354 -17.36 -8.79 -17.54
N ALA A 355 -18.34 -8.14 -16.91
CA ALA A 355 -19.76 -8.33 -17.21
C ALA A 355 -20.32 -6.96 -17.56
#